data_AF-A0A3D4G1V3-F1
#
_entry.id   AF-A0A3D4G1V3-F1
#
_cell.length_a   1.000
_cell.length_b   1.000
_cell.length_c   1.000
_cell.angle_alpha   90.00
_cell.angle_beta   90.00
_cell.angle_gamma   90.00
#
_symmetry.space_group_name_H-M   'P 1'
#
loop_
_entity.id
_entity.type
_entity.pdbx_description
1 polymer ?
#
loop_
_entity_poly.entity_id
_entity_poly.type
_entity_poly.pdbx_seq_one_letter_code
_entity_poly.pdbx_strand_id
1 'polypeptide(L)'
;MEEGNHWTDLPLDTGMGEGRKVLNVVRAAEAVVAVGGEWGTLSEIALARKIGRPVALLGKPPVEGMALPVADGPAAAAVWAIQAARHGREKER
;
A
#
# COMPACT_ATOMS: atom_id res chain seq x y z
N MET A 1 -24.87 -2.39 -4.06
CA MET A 1 -23.53 -2.86 -4.44
C MET A 1 -23.03 -1.83 -5.43
N GLU A 2 -22.03 -1.04 -5.06
CA GLU A 2 -21.36 -0.20 -6.06
C GLU A 2 -20.72 -1.14 -7.07
N GLU A 3 -21.07 -0.97 -8.35
CA GLU A 3 -20.31 -1.58 -9.44
C GLU A 3 -18.84 -1.19 -9.25
N GLY A 4 -17.97 -2.19 -9.11
CA GLY A 4 -16.53 -1.96 -9.05
C GLY A 4 -16.07 -1.17 -10.27
N ASN A 5 -14.97 -0.44 -10.14
CA ASN A 5 -14.52 0.39 -11.26
C ASN A 5 -14.18 -0.47 -12.49
N HIS A 6 -14.24 0.12 -13.69
CA HIS A 6 -13.98 -0.59 -14.95
C HIS A 6 -12.51 -1.00 -15.18
N TRP A 7 -11.63 -0.67 -14.23
CA TRP A 7 -10.24 -1.13 -14.18
C TRP A 7 -10.05 -2.32 -13.22
N THR A 8 -11.14 -2.86 -12.64
CA THR A 8 -11.08 -3.94 -11.64
C THR A 8 -11.50 -5.25 -12.27
N ASP A 9 -10.54 -6.15 -12.49
CA ASP A 9 -10.81 -7.47 -13.06
C ASP A 9 -11.49 -8.42 -12.06
N LEU A 10 -11.14 -8.31 -10.78
CA LEU A 10 -11.63 -9.20 -9.72
C LEU A 10 -12.06 -8.38 -8.49
N PRO A 11 -13.33 -7.94 -8.42
CA PRO A 11 -13.85 -7.29 -7.22
C PRO A 11 -13.98 -8.33 -6.09
N LEU A 12 -13.30 -8.08 -4.98
CA LEU A 12 -13.38 -8.91 -3.78
C LEU A 12 -14.23 -8.21 -2.72
N ASP A 13 -15.52 -8.54 -2.68
CA ASP A 13 -16.40 -8.09 -1.60
C ASP A 13 -16.23 -9.01 -0.39
N THR A 14 -15.49 -8.53 0.61
CA THR A 14 -15.18 -9.30 1.82
C THR A 14 -16.25 -9.15 2.90
N GLY A 15 -17.22 -8.23 2.75
CA GLY A 15 -18.19 -7.89 3.79
C GLY A 15 -17.60 -7.30 5.07
N MET A 16 -16.29 -6.99 5.10
CA MET A 16 -15.56 -6.58 6.31
C MET A 16 -15.57 -5.06 6.56
N GLY A 17 -16.22 -4.26 5.72
CA GLY A 17 -16.17 -2.80 5.79
C GLY A 17 -14.72 -2.28 5.82
N GLU A 18 -14.37 -1.51 6.84
CA GLU A 18 -13.02 -0.98 7.08
C GLU A 18 -11.96 -2.07 7.35
N GLY A 19 -12.37 -3.26 7.81
CA GLY A 19 -11.49 -4.41 8.05
C GLY A 19 -10.81 -4.94 6.77
N ARG A 20 -11.33 -4.60 5.59
CA ARG A 20 -10.71 -4.97 4.29
C ARG A 20 -9.29 -4.41 4.14
N LYS A 21 -8.98 -3.28 4.78
CA LYS A 21 -7.66 -2.64 4.74
C LYS A 21 -6.57 -3.57 5.27
N VAL A 22 -6.90 -4.30 6.34
CA VAL A 22 -6.04 -5.31 6.94
C VAL A 22 -5.84 -6.47 5.98
N LEU A 23 -6.87 -6.95 5.30
CA LEU A 23 -6.71 -8.03 4.32
C LEU A 23 -5.82 -7.61 3.15
N ASN A 24 -6.06 -6.43 2.56
CA ASN A 24 -5.29 -5.91 1.44
C ASN A 24 -3.80 -5.77 1.79
N VAL A 25 -3.49 -5.21 2.96
CA VAL A 25 -2.11 -4.93 3.40
C VAL A 25 -1.40 -6.18 3.97
N VAL A 26 -2.10 -7.02 4.73
CA VAL A 26 -1.51 -8.22 5.37
C VAL A 26 -1.33 -9.35 4.36
N ARG A 27 -2.38 -9.65 3.58
CA ARG A 27 -2.47 -10.91 2.82
C ARG A 27 -2.21 -10.76 1.33
N ALA A 28 -2.54 -9.62 0.73
CA ALA A 28 -2.49 -9.47 -0.72
C ALA A 28 -1.25 -8.69 -1.21
N ALA A 29 -0.75 -7.74 -0.43
CA ALA A 29 0.35 -6.87 -0.85
C ALA A 29 1.71 -7.34 -0.33
N GLU A 30 2.71 -7.43 -1.23
CA GLU A 30 4.11 -7.68 -0.86
C GLU A 30 4.93 -6.41 -0.60
N ALA A 31 4.46 -5.28 -1.14
CA ALA A 31 4.92 -3.92 -0.89
C ALA A 31 3.74 -2.96 -1.07
N VAL A 32 3.78 -1.77 -0.45
CA VAL A 32 2.70 -0.77 -0.52
C VAL A 32 3.24 0.55 -1.04
N VAL A 33 2.51 1.17 -1.98
CA VAL A 33 2.72 2.56 -2.39
C VAL A 33 1.51 3.36 -1.94
N ALA A 34 1.72 4.30 -1.04
CA ALA A 34 0.68 5.21 -0.58
C ALA A 34 0.65 6.46 -1.47
N VAL A 35 -0.49 6.70 -2.10
CA VAL A 35 -0.70 7.85 -2.99
C VAL A 35 -1.57 8.89 -2.27
N GLY A 36 -1.10 10.13 -2.21
CA GLY A 36 -1.79 11.21 -1.48
C GLY A 36 -1.58 11.18 0.03
N GLY A 37 -2.44 11.88 0.79
CA GLY A 37 -2.16 12.18 2.20
C GLY A 37 -3.37 12.38 3.11
N GLU A 38 -4.53 11.80 2.80
CA GLU A 38 -5.72 11.87 3.67
C GLU A 38 -5.63 10.88 4.86
N TRP A 39 -6.53 11.03 5.84
CA TRP A 39 -6.60 10.17 7.03
C TRP A 39 -6.72 8.67 6.71
N GLY A 40 -7.39 8.33 5.61
CA GLY A 40 -7.49 6.94 5.13
C GLY A 40 -6.12 6.37 4.77
N THR A 41 -5.34 7.13 3.99
CA THR A 41 -3.97 6.75 3.58
C THR A 41 -3.04 6.63 4.78
N LEU A 42 -3.13 7.56 5.74
CA LEU A 42 -2.31 7.50 6.96
C LEU A 42 -2.57 6.21 7.76
N SER A 43 -3.83 5.81 7.88
CA SER A 43 -4.22 4.60 8.60
C SER A 43 -3.66 3.34 7.92
N GLU A 44 -3.67 3.29 6.59
CA GLU A 44 -3.11 2.17 5.82
C GLU A 44 -1.57 2.12 5.90
N ILE A 45 -0.90 3.28 5.87
CA ILE A 45 0.55 3.38 6.08
C ILE A 45 0.93 2.84 7.46
N ALA A 46 0.23 3.28 8.52
CA ALA A 46 0.49 2.85 9.88
C ALA A 46 0.31 1.33 10.04
N LEU A 47 -0.75 0.79 9.44
CA LEU A 47 -1.03 -0.63 9.44
C LEU A 47 0.07 -1.43 8.73
N ALA A 48 0.44 -1.03 7.51
CA ALA A 48 1.51 -1.67 6.74
C ALA A 48 2.82 -1.71 7.51
N ARG A 49 3.17 -0.59 8.17
CA ARG A 49 4.37 -0.51 8.99
C ARG A 49 4.32 -1.43 10.21
N LYS A 50 3.16 -1.52 10.89
CA LYS A 50 2.95 -2.40 12.04
C LYS A 50 3.14 -3.88 11.69
N ILE A 51 2.79 -4.28 10.46
CA ILE A 51 2.92 -5.64 9.95
C ILE A 51 4.31 -5.91 9.36
N GLY A 52 5.16 -4.88 9.24
CA GLY A 52 6.51 -5.00 8.67
C GLY A 52 6.56 -4.94 7.14
N ARG A 53 5.46 -4.55 6.49
CA ARG A 53 5.41 -4.40 5.04
C ARG A 53 6.16 -3.13 4.63
N PRO A 54 7.03 -3.15 3.60
CA PRO A 54 7.70 -1.95 3.13
C PRO A 54 6.67 -1.01 2.48
N VAL A 55 6.80 0.29 2.78
CA VAL A 55 5.92 1.34 2.27
C VAL A 55 6.74 2.46 1.64
N ALA A 56 6.30 2.96 0.49
CA ALA A 56 6.76 4.21 -0.12
C ALA A 56 5.59 5.18 -0.34
N LEU A 57 5.92 6.46 -0.47
CA LEU A 57 4.97 7.52 -0.75
C LEU A 57 5.06 7.93 -2.22
N LEU A 58 3.93 8.25 -2.84
CA LEU A 58 3.85 8.94 -4.11
C LEU A 58 3.13 10.27 -3.89
N GLY A 59 3.90 11.36 -3.95
CA GLY A 59 3.42 12.71 -3.65
C GLY A 59 3.77 13.18 -2.24
N LYS A 60 3.00 14.14 -1.73
CA LYS A 60 3.29 14.78 -0.44
C LYS A 60 2.99 13.82 0.72
N PRO A 61 3.89 13.67 1.71
CA PRO A 61 3.59 12.90 2.91
C PRO A 61 2.37 13.47 3.66
N PRO A 62 1.50 12.60 4.22
CA PRO A 62 0.36 13.03 5.03
C PRO A 62 0.79 13.78 6.29
N VAL A 63 1.98 13.49 6.81
CA VAL A 63 2.53 14.10 8.02
C VAL A 63 4.02 14.39 7.79
N GLU A 64 4.45 15.59 8.16
CA GLU A 64 5.86 15.97 8.09
C GLU A 64 6.73 15.11 9.03
N GLY A 65 7.98 14.86 8.63
CA GLY A 65 8.91 14.02 9.40
C GLY A 65 8.65 12.51 9.30
N MET A 66 7.71 12.08 8.46
CA MET A 66 7.51 10.65 8.17
C MET A 66 8.72 10.11 7.39
N ALA A 67 9.51 9.26 8.03
CA ALA A 67 10.72 8.64 7.46
C ALA A 67 10.39 7.50 6.48
N LEU A 68 9.68 7.82 5.40
CA LEU A 68 9.38 6.90 4.30
C LEU A 68 10.01 7.40 3.00
N PRO A 69 10.47 6.48 2.12
CA PRO A 69 10.93 6.86 0.79
C PRO A 69 9.79 7.51 0.01
N VAL A 70 10.09 8.61 -0.69
CA VAL A 70 9.16 9.29 -1.60
C VAL A 70 9.60 9.03 -3.03
N ALA A 71 8.71 8.46 -3.83
CA ALA A 71 8.97 8.14 -5.22
C ALA A 71 8.81 9.37 -6.11
N ASP A 72 9.74 9.53 -7.06
CA ASP A 72 9.70 10.58 -8.07
C ASP A 72 8.81 10.16 -9.25
N GLY A 73 7.50 10.16 -9.00
CA GLY A 73 6.47 9.84 -9.98
C GLY A 73 6.06 8.36 -10.04
N PRO A 74 4.99 8.05 -10.81
CA PRO A 74 4.36 6.73 -10.80
C PRO A 74 5.28 5.59 -11.24
N ALA A 75 6.12 5.82 -12.26
CA ALA A 75 7.04 4.82 -12.77
C ALA A 75 8.10 4.43 -11.73
N ALA A 76 8.68 5.42 -11.03
CA ALA A 76 9.63 5.18 -9.95
C ALA A 76 8.98 4.42 -8.79
N ALA A 77 7.73 4.76 -8.45
CA ALA A 77 6.97 4.07 -7.41
C ALA A 77 6.73 2.59 -7.74
N ALA A 78 6.37 2.29 -8.99
CA ALA A 78 6.18 0.91 -9.46
C ALA A 78 7.48 0.09 -9.40
N VAL A 79 8.59 0.66 -9.89
CA VAL A 79 9.91 0.01 -9.83
C VAL A 79 10.31 -0.27 -8.38
N TRP A 80 10.15 0.72 -7.50
CA TRP A 80 10.43 0.55 -6.07
C TRP A 80 9.60 -0.58 -5.45
N ALA A 81 8.29 -0.64 -5.75
CA ALA A 81 7.40 -1.65 -5.20
C ALA A 81 7.81 -3.08 -5.60
N ILE A 82 8.16 -3.27 -6.89
CA ILE A 82 8.62 -4.57 -7.40
C ILE A 82 9.93 -4.99 -6.71
N GLN A 83 10.86 -4.06 -6.54
CA GLN A 83 12.12 -4.34 -5.85
C GLN A 83 11.90 -4.66 -4.37
N ALA A 84 11.08 -3.87 -3.67
CA ALA A 84 10.76 -4.08 -2.26
C ALA A 84 10.08 -5.44 -2.02
N ALA A 85 9.15 -5.84 -2.90
CA ALA A 85 8.49 -7.14 -2.85
C ALA A 85 9.48 -8.31 -3.02
N ARG A 86 10.41 -8.21 -3.98
CA ARG A 86 11.45 -9.23 -4.21
C ARG A 86 12.34 -9.45 -2.99
N HIS A 87 12.83 -8.37 -2.38
CA HIS A 87 13.66 -8.46 -1.18
C HIS A 87 12.90 -9.04 0.04
N GLY A 88 11.58 -8.80 0.13
CA GLY A 88 10.73 -9.41 1.16
C GLY A 88 10.70 -10.94 1.04
N ARG A 89 10.49 -11.45 -0.18
CA ARG A 89 10.48 -12.90 -0.45
C ARG A 89 11.82 -13.59 -0.18
N GLU A 90 12.93 -12.90 -0.38
CA GLU A 90 14.27 -13.45 -0.11
C GLU A 90 14.58 -13.57 1.38
N LYS A 91 13.97 -12.71 2.23
CA LYS A 91 14.15 -12.76 3.69
C LYS A 91 13.26 -13.78 4.40
N GLU A 92 12.17 -14.21 3.77
CA GLU A 92 11.24 -15.23 4.32
C GLU A 92 11.64 -16.67 3.93
N ARG A 93 12.73 -16.83 3.16
CA ARG A 93 13.25 -18.11 2.67
C ARG A 93 14.45 -18.58 3.49
#